data_AF-A0A101FKM6-F1
#
_entry.id   AF-A0A101FKM6-F1
#
_cell.length_a   1.000
_cell.length_b   1.000
_cell.length_c   1.000
_cell.angle_alpha   90.00
_cell.angle_beta   90.00
_cell.angle_gamma   90.00
#
_symmetry.space_group_name_H-M   'P 1'
#
loop_
_entity.id
_entity.type
_entity.pdbx_description
1 polymer ?
#
loop_
_entity_poly.entity_id
_entity_poly.type
_entity_poly.pdbx_seq_one_letter_code
_entity_poly.pdbx_strand_id
1 'polypeptide(L)'
;SEELAWAEVCERLNAVGKLFYRRRWRNTKKKSGNISDFCRRWGKDYRYMVVFDADSVMSGEALVKMTCTMEANPKIGILQTAPRAVRRRTLYGRIQQFASHVYGPLFTAGLHF
;
A
#
# COMPACT_ATOMS: atom_id res chain seq x y z
N SER A 1 10.92 -13.00 -8.53
CA SER A 1 11.16 -12.69 -7.09
C SER A 1 10.40 -11.42 -6.72
N GLU A 2 10.25 -11.09 -5.43
CA GLU A 2 9.54 -9.86 -5.01
C GLU A 2 10.21 -8.58 -5.55
N GLU A 3 11.54 -8.58 -5.69
CA GLU A 3 12.32 -7.47 -6.25
C GLU A 3 12.02 -7.24 -7.74
N LEU A 4 11.88 -8.32 -8.52
CA LEU A 4 11.49 -8.23 -9.93
C LEU A 4 10.08 -7.66 -10.08
N ALA A 5 9.12 -8.16 -9.28
CA ALA A 5 7.75 -7.64 -9.29
C ALA A 5 7.69 -6.16 -8.90
N TRP A 6 8.51 -5.72 -7.95
CA TRP A 6 8.63 -4.30 -7.60
C TRP A 6 9.19 -3.46 -8.75
N ALA A 7 10.24 -3.94 -9.43
CA ALA A 7 10.86 -3.24 -10.55
C ALA A 7 9.86 -3.04 -11.71
N GLU A 8 9.14 -4.10 -12.08
CA GLU A 8 8.09 -4.06 -13.12
C GLU A 8 6.98 -3.05 -12.78
N VAL A 9 6.54 -3.01 -11.51
CA VAL A 9 5.53 -2.04 -11.07
C VAL A 9 6.08 -0.61 -11.09
N CYS A 10 7.35 -0.41 -10.72
CA CYS A 10 7.98 0.91 -10.79
C CYS A 10 8.03 1.44 -12.22
N GLU A 11 8.44 0.62 -13.19
CA GLU A 11 8.48 1.00 -14.60
C GLU A 11 7.08 1.31 -15.12
N ARG A 12 6.14 0.39 -14.91
CA ARG A 12 4.76 0.52 -15.39
C ARG A 12 4.02 1.75 -14.85
N LEU A 13 4.31 2.14 -13.61
CA LEU A 13 3.68 3.30 -12.97
C LEU A 13 4.53 4.58 -13.03
N ASN A 14 5.69 4.54 -13.69
CA ASN A 14 6.69 5.61 -13.63
C ASN A 14 6.94 6.10 -12.18
N ALA A 15 7.10 5.12 -11.28
CA ALA A 15 7.17 5.30 -9.84
C ALA A 15 8.59 5.06 -9.28
N VAL A 16 9.61 5.06 -10.14
CA VAL A 16 11.02 5.01 -9.72
C VAL A 16 11.29 6.16 -8.76
N GLY A 17 11.85 5.85 -7.59
CA GLY A 17 12.08 6.83 -6.51
C GLY A 17 10.83 7.27 -5.74
N LYS A 18 9.65 6.71 -6.05
CA LYS A 18 8.37 6.97 -5.36
C LYS A 18 7.77 5.71 -4.74
N LEU A 19 8.08 4.54 -5.30
CA LEU A 19 7.72 3.23 -4.77
C LEU A 19 8.98 2.52 -4.27
N PHE A 20 8.96 2.07 -3.02
CA PHE A 20 10.10 1.43 -2.37
C PHE A 20 9.73 0.03 -1.91
N TYR A 21 10.51 -0.97 -2.30
CA TYR A 21 10.43 -2.33 -1.75
C TYR A 21 11.43 -2.50 -0.62
N ARG A 22 11.03 -3.25 0.42
CA ARG A 22 11.87 -3.49 1.57
C ARG A 22 11.57 -4.82 2.23
N ARG A 23 12.61 -5.62 2.45
CA ARG A 23 12.58 -6.85 3.24
C ARG A 23 13.61 -6.80 4.37
N ARG A 24 13.21 -7.19 5.58
CA ARG A 24 14.13 -7.28 6.73
C ARG A 24 14.75 -8.68 6.79
N TRP A 25 16.06 -8.73 7.02
CA TRP A 25 16.76 -9.98 7.31
C TRP A 25 16.27 -10.61 8.62
N ARG A 26 16.13 -9.80 9.69
CA ARG A 26 15.56 -10.23 10.97
C ARG A 26 14.12 -9.72 11.11
N ASN A 27 13.15 -10.63 11.05
CA ASN A 27 11.71 -10.33 11.16
C ASN A 27 11.19 -10.34 12.60
N THR A 28 11.90 -9.68 13.52
CA THR A 28 11.42 -9.51 14.90
C THR A 28 10.21 -8.58 14.93
N LYS A 29 9.25 -8.86 15.84
CA LYS A 29 8.02 -8.09 16.06
C LYS A 29 7.11 -7.92 14.82
N LYS A 30 7.31 -8.69 13.73
CA LYS A 30 6.45 -8.74 12.53
C LYS A 30 6.01 -7.34 12.04
N LYS A 31 4.69 -7.06 12.00
CA LYS A 31 4.09 -5.79 11.55
C LYS A 31 4.56 -4.58 12.37
N SER A 32 4.52 -4.67 13.70
CA SER A 32 4.95 -3.56 14.56
C SER A 32 6.46 -3.30 14.42
N GLY A 33 7.25 -4.34 14.16
CA GLY A 33 8.67 -4.19 13.82
C GLY A 33 8.92 -3.45 12.50
N ASN A 34 8.08 -3.67 11.49
CA ASN A 34 8.18 -2.93 10.21
C ASN A 34 7.82 -1.46 10.39
N ILE A 35 6.71 -1.18 11.08
CA ILE A 35 6.24 0.19 11.35
C ILE A 35 7.27 0.94 12.19
N SER A 36 7.77 0.34 13.27
CA SER A 36 8.76 0.98 14.15
C SER A 36 10.05 1.32 13.42
N ASP A 37 10.58 0.43 12.58
CA ASP A 37 11.80 0.72 11.84
C ASP A 37 11.58 1.79 10.76
N PHE A 38 10.40 1.81 10.12
CA PHE A 38 10.04 2.89 9.20
C PHE A 38 10.03 4.25 9.92
N CYS A 39 9.28 4.36 11.02
CA CYS A 39 9.21 5.59 11.80
C CYS A 39 10.59 6.06 12.28
N ARG A 40 11.47 5.12 12.67
CA ARG A 40 12.83 5.44 13.12
C ARG A 40 13.74 6.00 12.01
N ARG A 41 13.64 5.45 10.79
CA ARG A 41 14.56 5.79 9.69
C ARG A 41 14.07 6.96 8.85
N TRP A 42 12.76 7.02 8.59
CA TRP A 42 12.15 7.95 7.63
C TRP A 42 10.94 8.69 8.19
N GLY A 43 10.46 8.35 9.40
CA GLY A 43 9.23 8.93 9.93
C GLY A 43 9.27 10.46 10.06
N LYS A 44 10.46 11.04 10.27
CA LYS A 44 10.64 12.50 10.33
C LYS A 44 10.38 13.23 9.00
N ASP A 45 10.46 12.51 7.88
CA ASP A 45 10.30 13.08 6.53
C ASP A 45 8.82 13.14 6.11
N TYR A 46 7.91 12.59 6.93
CA TYR A 46 6.48 12.52 6.63
C TYR A 46 5.65 13.03 7.81
N ARG A 47 4.70 13.93 7.53
CA ARG A 47 3.76 14.45 8.55
C ARG A 47 2.74 13.40 9.01
N TYR A 48 2.31 12.54 8.09
CA TYR A 48 1.33 11.50 8.33
C TYR A 48 1.80 10.17 7.76
N MET A 49 1.38 9.09 8.41
CA MET A 49 1.62 7.72 7.96
C MET A 49 0.29 6.99 7.86
N VAL A 50 0.05 6.37 6.70
CA VAL A 50 -1.10 5.48 6.48
C VAL A 50 -0.59 4.05 6.31
N VAL A 51 -1.22 3.11 7.01
CA VAL A 51 -0.84 1.69 6.98
C VAL A 51 -1.96 0.89 6.37
N PHE A 52 -1.65 0.15 5.30
CA PHE A 52 -2.54 -0.82 4.68
C PHE A 52 -2.06 -2.24 4.98
N ASP A 53 -3.00 -3.14 5.26
CA ASP A 53 -2.74 -4.57 5.17
C ASP A 53 -2.77 -5.02 3.70
N ALA A 54 -2.18 -6.19 3.39
CA ALA A 54 -2.03 -6.67 2.02
C ALA A 54 -3.36 -6.92 1.28
N ASP A 55 -4.44 -7.06 2.03
CA ASP A 55 -5.82 -7.27 1.56
C ASP A 55 -6.68 -6.00 1.66
N SER A 56 -6.11 -4.88 2.13
CA SER A 56 -6.83 -3.62 2.28
C SER A 56 -6.85 -2.83 0.97
N VAL A 57 -8.04 -2.40 0.53
CA VAL A 57 -8.23 -1.49 -0.60
C VAL A 57 -8.96 -0.25 -0.12
N MET A 58 -8.43 0.93 -0.45
CA MET A 58 -9.01 2.21 -0.09
C MET A 58 -8.98 3.17 -1.28
N SER A 59 -10.02 3.98 -1.45
CA SER A 59 -10.03 5.01 -2.49
C SER A 59 -9.12 6.18 -2.11
N GLY A 60 -8.57 6.86 -3.11
CA GLY A 60 -7.81 8.10 -2.90
C GLY A 60 -8.64 9.17 -2.19
N GLU A 61 -9.94 9.27 -2.49
CA GLU A 61 -10.88 10.19 -1.83
C GLU A 61 -10.95 9.96 -0.31
N ALA A 62 -10.95 8.70 0.13
CA ALA A 62 -10.96 8.37 1.55
C ALA A 62 -9.64 8.78 2.24
N LEU A 63 -8.50 8.58 1.58
CA LEU A 63 -7.19 9.04 2.05
C LEU A 63 -7.15 10.57 2.22
N VAL A 64 -7.65 11.31 1.22
CA VAL A 64 -7.74 12.78 1.27
C VAL A 64 -8.63 13.21 2.43
N LYS A 65 -9.81 12.61 2.59
CA LYS A 65 -10.74 12.94 3.69
C LYS A 65 -10.14 12.68 5.07
N MET A 66 -9.40 11.58 5.25
CA MET A 66 -8.69 11.31 6.50
C MET A 66 -7.62 12.36 6.76
N THR A 67 -6.83 12.71 5.76
CA THR A 67 -5.78 13.73 5.87
C THR A 67 -6.37 15.09 6.24
N CYS A 68 -7.45 15.52 5.57
CA CYS A 68 -8.14 16.77 5.91
C CYS A 68 -8.68 16.77 7.35
N THR A 69 -9.19 15.64 7.83
CA THR A 69 -9.67 15.51 9.23
C THR A 69 -8.53 15.69 10.22
N MET A 70 -7.35 15.11 9.93
CA MET A 70 -6.16 15.22 10.77
C MET A 70 -5.53 16.61 10.73
N GLU A 71 -5.57 17.30 9.57
CA GLU A 71 -5.14 18.70 9.45
C GLU A 71 -6.05 19.64 10.26
N ALA A 72 -7.37 19.45 10.19
CA ALA A 72 -8.33 20.26 10.93
C ALA A 72 -8.27 20.04 12.46
N ASN A 73 -7.74 18.89 12.91
CA ASN A 73 -7.64 18.54 14.32
C ASN A 73 -6.24 18.01 14.68
N PRO A 74 -5.24 18.89 14.85
CA PRO A 74 -3.84 18.49 15.09
C PRO A 74 -3.61 17.66 16.36
N LYS A 75 -4.57 17.60 17.28
CA LYS A 75 -4.51 16.79 18.51
C LYS A 75 -4.81 15.30 18.26
N ILE A 76 -5.30 14.93 17.07
CA ILE A 76 -5.57 13.53 16.71
C ILE A 76 -4.24 12.83 16.43
N GLY A 77 -3.86 11.89 17.32
CA GLY A 77 -2.66 11.07 17.13
C GLY A 77 -2.87 9.88 16.18
N ILE A 78 -4.08 9.30 16.15
CA ILE A 78 -4.43 8.16 15.29
C ILE A 78 -5.87 8.33 14.83
N LEU A 79 -6.12 8.17 13.52
CA LEU A 79 -7.45 8.13 12.93
C LEU A 79 -7.69 6.73 12.33
N GLN A 80 -8.72 6.03 12.83
CA GLN A 80 -9.14 4.74 12.28
C GLN A 80 -10.52 4.88 11.62
N THR A 81 -10.61 4.49 10.35
CA THR A 81 -11.90 4.38 9.66
C THR A 81 -12.51 3.01 9.94
N ALA A 82 -13.82 2.95 10.22
CA ALA A 82 -14.52 1.68 10.31
C ALA A 82 -14.40 0.92 8.97
N PRO A 83 -13.85 -0.31 8.94
CA PRO A 83 -13.75 -1.09 7.71
C PRO A 83 -15.16 -1.44 7.25
N ARG A 84 -15.64 -0.76 6.20
CA ARG A 84 -16.86 -1.19 5.52
C ARG A 84 -16.46 -2.32 4.59
N ALA A 85 -17.07 -3.50 4.71
CA ALA A 85 -16.87 -4.60 3.77
C ALA A 85 -17.40 -4.19 2.38
N VAL A 86 -16.58 -3.50 1.57
CA VAL A 86 -17.02 -2.96 0.29
C VAL A 86 -16.83 -4.01 -0.81
N ARG A 87 -17.71 -5.01 -0.81
CA ARG A 87 -17.79 -5.98 -1.92
C ARG A 87 -18.63 -5.52 -3.11
N ARG A 88 -19.18 -4.29 -3.13
CA ARG A 88 -20.21 -3.96 -4.16
C ARG A 88 -20.23 -2.56 -4.79
N ARG A 89 -19.48 -1.54 -4.35
CA ARG A 89 -19.71 -0.16 -4.86
C ARG A 89 -18.51 0.77 -5.06
N THR A 90 -17.29 0.36 -4.81
CA THR A 90 -16.13 1.26 -4.99
C THR A 90 -15.30 0.85 -6.18
N LEU A 91 -14.43 1.77 -6.60
CA LEU A 91 -13.26 1.65 -7.48
C LEU A 91 -12.40 0.37 -7.29
N TYR A 92 -12.75 -0.50 -6.34
CA TYR A 92 -12.35 -1.90 -6.22
C TYR A 92 -12.44 -2.64 -7.56
N GLY A 93 -13.52 -2.49 -8.31
CA GLY A 93 -13.66 -3.15 -9.62
C GLY A 93 -12.59 -2.71 -10.62
N ARG A 94 -12.26 -1.41 -10.68
CA ARG A 94 -11.28 -0.89 -11.64
C ARG A 94 -9.84 -1.10 -11.22
N ILE A 95 -9.52 -0.94 -9.93
CA ILE A 95 -8.17 -1.22 -9.42
C ILE A 95 -7.90 -2.71 -9.36
N GLN A 96 -8.90 -3.55 -9.05
CA GLN A 96 -8.77 -4.99 -9.15
C GLN A 96 -8.77 -5.46 -10.60
N GLN A 97 -9.55 -4.88 -11.52
CA GLN A 97 -9.40 -5.16 -12.95
C GLN A 97 -8.03 -4.72 -13.45
N PHE A 98 -7.50 -3.58 -13.01
CA PHE A 98 -6.15 -3.13 -13.35
C PHE A 98 -5.09 -4.05 -12.76
N ALA A 99 -5.19 -4.41 -11.49
CA ALA A 99 -4.32 -5.38 -10.84
C ALA A 99 -4.43 -6.75 -11.53
N SER A 100 -5.62 -7.29 -11.77
CA SER A 100 -5.84 -8.56 -12.47
C SER A 100 -5.46 -8.52 -13.95
N HIS A 101 -5.48 -7.37 -14.62
CA HIS A 101 -4.99 -7.21 -16.00
C HIS A 101 -3.46 -7.08 -16.04
N VAL A 102 -2.85 -6.61 -14.96
CA VAL A 102 -1.39 -6.53 -14.78
C VAL A 102 -0.81 -7.86 -14.28
N TYR A 103 -1.51 -8.53 -13.37
CA TYR A 103 -1.18 -9.85 -12.84
C TYR A 103 -1.66 -11.00 -13.75
N GLY A 104 -2.54 -10.69 -14.73
CA GLY A 104 -3.18 -11.67 -15.61
C GLY A 104 -2.23 -12.38 -16.58
N PRO A 105 -1.25 -11.72 -17.23
CA PRO A 105 -0.37 -12.41 -18.16
C PRO A 105 0.74 -13.24 -17.48
N LEU A 106 1.00 -13.04 -16.19
CA LEU A 106 2.09 -13.75 -15.49
C LEU A 106 1.70 -15.15 -14.99
N PHE A 107 0.42 -15.55 -15.12
CA PHE A 107 -0.05 -16.89 -14.72
C PHE A 107 -0.58 -17.76 -15.88
N THR A 108 -0.33 -17.41 -17.15
CA THR A 108 -0.72 -18.26 -18.31
C THR A 108 0.42 -18.57 -19.28
N ALA A 109 1.68 -18.31 -18.91
CA ALA A 109 2.84 -18.70 -19.73
C ALA A 109 3.93 -19.42 -18.92
N GLY A 110 3.55 -20.44 -18.15
CA GLY A 110 4.48 -21.26 -17.36
C GLY A 110 4.05 -22.72 -17.15
N LEU A 111 3.11 -23.23 -17.96
CA LEU A 111 2.76 -24.65 -18.04
C LEU A 111 2.82 -25.09 -19.50
N HIS A 112 4.00 -24.98 -20.09
CA HIS A 112 4.41 -25.77 -21.25
C HIS A 112 5.95 -25.74 -21.27
N PHE A 113 6.54 -26.61 -20.44
CA PHE A 113 7.65 -27.55 -20.69
C PHE A 113 8.19 -28.04 -19.34
#